data_AF-A0A3A9YHL0-F1
#
_entry.id   AF-A0A3A9YHL0-F1
#
_cell.length_a   1.000
_cell.length_b   1.000
_cell.length_c   1.000
_cell.angle_alpha   90.00
_cell.angle_beta   90.00
_cell.angle_gamma   90.00
#
_symmetry.space_group_name_H-M   'P 1'
#
loop_
_entity.id
_entity.type
_entity.pdbx_description
1 polymer ?
#
loop_
_entity_poly.entity_id
_entity_poly.type
_entity_poly.pdbx_seq_one_letter_code
_entity_poly.pdbx_strand_id
1 'polypeptide(L)'
;MTDAAPVDAAAAGDGRVWATARAFRLWLDAANGTGDAELTCRVLKLTEEAGEVAGAWIGLLGQNPRKGVTHTRDDVAAELADVAFTALVAIESLGLDARTVLDGCADKVHARIAPADRLPS
;
A
#
# COMPACT_ATOMS: atom_id res chain seq x y z
N MET A 1 26.44 20.52 -23.95
CA MET A 1 26.11 21.11 -22.64
C MET A 1 24.61 20.93 -22.47
N THR A 2 24.23 19.75 -21.97
CA THR A 2 22.84 19.29 -21.95
C THR A 2 22.18 19.89 -20.72
N ASP A 3 21.14 20.68 -20.95
CA ASP A 3 20.31 21.27 -19.92
C ASP A 3 19.54 20.15 -19.21
N ALA A 4 19.90 19.88 -17.97
CA ALA A 4 19.19 18.94 -17.12
C ALA A 4 17.97 19.67 -16.53
N ALA A 5 16.78 19.27 -16.96
CA ALA A 5 15.52 19.73 -16.38
C ALA A 5 15.51 19.55 -14.85
N PRO A 6 14.85 20.44 -14.09
CA PRO A 6 14.94 20.44 -12.65
C PRO A 6 14.16 19.26 -12.07
N VAL A 7 14.88 18.28 -11.54
CA VAL A 7 14.36 17.19 -10.73
C VAL A 7 14.06 17.65 -9.31
N ASP A 8 13.35 18.77 -9.09
CA ASP A 8 13.21 19.25 -7.69
C ASP A 8 12.02 20.16 -7.34
N ALA A 9 10.88 20.02 -8.02
CA ALA A 9 9.65 20.75 -7.64
C ALA A 9 8.50 19.87 -7.13
N ALA A 10 8.54 18.54 -7.34
CA ALA A 10 7.48 17.63 -6.88
C ALA A 10 7.71 17.03 -5.48
N ALA A 11 8.91 17.20 -4.90
CA ALA A 11 9.28 16.57 -3.64
C ALA A 11 8.84 17.35 -2.38
N ALA A 12 8.53 18.65 -2.50
CA ALA A 12 8.31 19.53 -1.35
C ALA A 12 6.87 19.53 -0.77
N GLY A 13 5.95 18.74 -1.32
CA GLY A 13 4.54 18.74 -0.90
C GLY A 13 3.89 17.37 -0.74
N ASP A 14 4.65 16.28 -0.97
CA ASP A 14 4.08 14.95 -0.88
C ASP A 14 4.38 14.29 0.47
N GLY A 15 3.33 13.75 1.10
CA GLY A 15 3.43 13.12 2.41
C GLY A 15 4.46 11.99 2.41
N ARG A 16 5.15 11.77 3.54
CA ARG A 16 6.25 10.79 3.67
C ARG A 16 5.90 9.43 3.06
N VAL A 17 4.70 8.92 3.31
CA VAL A 17 4.22 7.61 2.79
C VAL A 17 4.35 7.52 1.27
N TRP A 18 3.83 8.51 0.55
CA TRP A 18 3.81 8.53 -0.92
C TRP A 18 5.22 8.68 -1.51
N ALA A 19 6.02 9.58 -0.92
CA ALA A 19 7.41 9.74 -1.29
C ALA A 19 8.20 8.44 -1.05
N THR A 20 7.97 7.73 0.05
CA THR A 20 8.62 6.46 0.36
C THR A 20 8.17 5.35 -0.58
N ALA A 21 6.88 5.23 -0.94
CA ALA A 21 6.41 4.24 -1.91
C ALA A 21 7.09 4.42 -3.27
N ARG A 22 7.23 5.66 -3.75
CA ARG A 22 7.99 5.97 -4.97
C ARG A 22 9.48 5.74 -4.81
N ALA A 23 10.10 6.10 -3.69
CA ALA A 23 11.51 5.79 -3.50
C ALA A 23 11.74 4.26 -3.54
N PHE A 24 10.85 3.50 -2.93
CA PHE A 24 10.94 2.04 -2.85
C PHE A 24 10.70 1.37 -4.21
N ARG A 25 9.72 1.81 -5.00
CA ARG A 25 9.55 1.28 -6.37
C ARG A 25 10.78 1.52 -7.24
N LEU A 26 11.44 2.69 -7.14
CA LEU A 26 12.68 2.98 -7.91
C LEU A 26 13.81 2.06 -7.50
N TRP A 27 13.92 1.81 -6.19
CA TRP A 27 14.93 0.90 -5.68
C TRP A 27 14.69 -0.54 -6.18
N LEU A 28 13.43 -1.01 -6.22
CA LEU A 28 13.06 -2.31 -6.79
C LEU A 28 13.31 -2.38 -8.30
N ASP A 29 13.00 -1.32 -9.05
CA ASP A 29 13.26 -1.21 -10.48
C ASP A 29 14.76 -1.35 -10.78
N ALA A 30 15.60 -0.68 -9.98
CA ALA A 30 17.05 -0.75 -10.12
C ALA A 30 17.63 -2.12 -9.75
N ALA A 31 17.04 -2.80 -8.75
CA ALA A 31 17.53 -4.08 -8.26
C ALA A 31 17.12 -5.26 -9.16
N ASN A 32 15.86 -5.28 -9.61
CA ASN A 32 15.24 -6.46 -10.21
C ASN A 32 14.75 -6.23 -11.65
N GLY A 33 14.57 -4.98 -12.07
CA GLY A 33 13.97 -4.63 -13.35
C GLY A 33 12.46 -4.31 -13.27
N THR A 34 11.87 -4.05 -14.43
CA THR A 34 10.50 -3.50 -14.59
C THR A 34 9.60 -4.36 -15.48
N GLY A 35 9.98 -5.61 -15.77
CA GLY A 35 9.21 -6.49 -16.64
C GLY A 35 7.99 -7.11 -15.96
N ASP A 36 7.14 -7.77 -16.74
CA ASP A 36 5.91 -8.39 -16.24
C ASP A 36 6.17 -9.41 -15.13
N ALA A 37 7.32 -10.09 -15.14
CA ALA A 37 7.70 -11.02 -14.09
C ALA A 37 7.94 -10.29 -12.76
N GLU A 38 8.71 -9.19 -12.78
CA GLU A 38 8.98 -8.39 -11.58
C GLU A 38 7.71 -7.72 -11.06
N LEU A 39 6.86 -7.20 -11.96
CA LEU A 39 5.55 -6.66 -11.60
C LEU A 39 4.66 -7.72 -10.98
N THR A 40 4.65 -8.95 -11.53
CA THR A 40 3.93 -10.08 -10.95
C THR A 40 4.41 -10.36 -9.52
N CYS A 41 5.72 -10.37 -9.27
CA CYS A 41 6.24 -10.55 -7.92
C CYS A 41 5.78 -9.45 -6.94
N ARG A 42 5.76 -8.18 -7.38
CA ARG A 42 5.30 -7.05 -6.55
C ARG A 42 3.81 -7.14 -6.23
N VAL A 43 2.99 -7.63 -7.16
CA VAL A 43 1.57 -7.91 -6.91
C VAL A 43 1.41 -9.12 -5.98
N LEU A 44 2.18 -10.19 -6.17
CA LEU A 44 2.09 -11.39 -5.34
C LEU A 44 2.55 -11.15 -3.90
N LYS A 45 3.43 -10.19 -3.65
CA LYS A 45 3.83 -9.77 -2.30
C LYS A 45 2.63 -9.43 -1.41
N LEU A 46 1.53 -8.93 -1.97
CA LEU A 46 0.29 -8.71 -1.20
C LEU A 46 -0.26 -9.99 -0.55
N THR A 47 -0.09 -11.14 -1.18
CA THR A 47 -0.53 -12.42 -0.61
C THR A 47 0.31 -12.80 0.60
N GLU A 48 1.60 -12.50 0.57
CA GLU A 48 2.52 -12.72 1.68
C GLU A 48 2.13 -11.85 2.87
N GLU A 49 2.00 -10.54 2.67
CA GLU A 49 1.60 -9.59 3.72
C GLU A 49 0.21 -9.93 4.31
N ALA A 50 -0.76 -10.31 3.46
CA ALA A 50 -2.07 -10.73 3.94
C ALA A 50 -2.00 -12.03 4.76
N GLY A 51 -1.06 -12.91 4.44
CA GLY A 51 -0.75 -14.10 5.22
C GLY A 51 -0.14 -13.76 6.58
N GLU A 52 0.72 -12.74 6.64
CA GLU A 52 1.32 -12.24 7.89
C GLU A 52 0.26 -11.59 8.79
N VAL A 53 -0.66 -10.79 8.26
CA VAL A 53 -1.85 -10.30 8.99
C VAL A 53 -2.64 -11.45 9.60
N ALA A 54 -2.91 -12.50 8.81
CA ALA A 54 -3.63 -13.67 9.30
C ALA A 54 -2.86 -14.40 10.41
N GLY A 55 -1.54 -14.52 10.25
CA GLY A 55 -0.64 -15.10 11.25
C GLY A 55 -0.65 -14.31 12.56
N ALA A 56 -0.50 -12.99 12.48
CA ALA A 56 -0.55 -12.09 13.64
C ALA A 56 -1.91 -12.14 14.34
N TRP A 57 -3.02 -12.18 13.59
CA TRP A 57 -4.36 -12.30 14.17
C TRP A 57 -4.57 -13.63 14.90
N ILE A 58 -4.16 -14.74 14.29
CA ILE A 58 -4.20 -16.07 14.92
C ILE A 58 -3.33 -16.08 16.19
N GLY A 59 -2.16 -15.46 16.13
CA GLY A 59 -1.24 -15.30 17.25
C GLY A 59 -1.81 -14.45 18.38
N LEU A 60 -2.51 -13.36 18.06
CA LEU A 60 -3.21 -12.50 19.02
C LEU A 60 -4.33 -13.26 19.75
N LEU A 61 -5.12 -14.04 19.01
CA LEU A 61 -6.19 -14.84 19.60
C LEU A 61 -5.68 -16.05 20.39
N GLY A 62 -4.39 -16.39 20.27
CA GLY A 62 -3.78 -17.55 20.92
C GLY A 62 -4.35 -18.89 20.44
N GLN A 63 -4.86 -18.95 19.20
CA GLN A 63 -5.58 -20.13 18.68
C GLN A 63 -4.69 -21.36 18.48
N ASN A 64 -3.36 -21.19 18.48
CA ASN A 64 -2.42 -22.32 18.46
C ASN A 64 -2.11 -22.75 19.91
N PRO A 65 -2.65 -23.91 20.41
CA PRO A 65 -2.47 -24.32 21.80
C PRO A 65 -1.01 -24.59 22.17
N ARG A 66 -0.13 -24.82 21.18
CA ARG A 66 1.30 -25.08 21.38
C ARG A 66 2.12 -23.80 21.57
N LYS A 67 1.55 -22.63 21.28
CA LYS A 67 2.23 -21.34 21.27
C LYS A 67 1.58 -20.30 22.18
N GLY A 68 0.29 -20.44 22.49
CA GLY A 68 -0.45 -19.44 23.27
C GLY A 68 -0.58 -18.11 22.51
N VAL A 69 -0.77 -17.01 23.25
CA VAL A 69 -0.81 -15.65 22.67
C VAL A 69 0.61 -15.21 22.34
N THR A 70 0.85 -14.91 21.06
CA THR A 70 2.18 -14.54 20.56
C THR A 70 2.25 -13.14 19.97
N HIS A 71 1.11 -12.51 19.72
CA HIS A 71 1.02 -11.19 19.10
C HIS A 71 0.05 -10.30 19.87
N THR A 72 0.15 -9.01 19.61
CA THR A 72 -0.69 -7.94 20.13
C THR A 72 -1.57 -7.36 19.01
N ARG A 73 -2.49 -6.46 19.36
CA ARG A 73 -3.24 -5.70 18.35
C ARG A 73 -2.34 -4.77 17.54
N ASP A 74 -1.28 -4.28 18.15
CA ASP A 74 -0.33 -3.38 17.48
C ASP A 74 0.45 -4.15 16.42
N ASP A 75 0.81 -5.41 16.69
CA ASP A 75 1.45 -6.27 15.68
C ASP A 75 0.49 -6.49 14.49
N VAL A 76 -0.78 -6.80 14.74
CA VAL A 76 -1.79 -6.93 13.65
C VAL A 76 -1.94 -5.62 12.87
N ALA A 77 -1.92 -4.47 13.54
CA ALA A 77 -2.01 -3.18 12.88
C ALA A 77 -0.76 -2.86 12.04
N ALA A 78 0.42 -3.30 12.47
CA ALA A 78 1.66 -3.19 11.71
C ALA A 78 1.56 -4.01 10.41
N GLU A 79 1.16 -5.29 10.48
CA GLU A 79 0.99 -6.13 9.28
C GLU A 79 -0.06 -5.56 8.31
N LEU A 80 -1.14 -4.95 8.84
CA LEU A 80 -2.14 -4.27 8.00
C LEU A 80 -1.55 -3.03 7.31
N ALA A 81 -0.65 -2.32 7.97
CA ALA A 81 0.06 -1.20 7.37
C ALA A 81 1.02 -1.67 6.27
N ASP A 82 1.67 -2.82 6.45
CA ASP A 82 2.56 -3.41 5.44
C ASP A 82 1.78 -3.88 4.20
N VAL A 83 0.58 -4.48 4.38
CA VAL A 83 -0.35 -4.74 3.26
C VAL A 83 -0.68 -3.45 2.51
N ALA A 84 -1.08 -2.40 3.24
CA ALA A 84 -1.47 -1.13 2.63
C ALA A 84 -0.30 -0.51 1.86
N PHE A 85 0.88 -0.45 2.47
CA PHE A 85 2.08 0.12 1.86
C PHE A 85 2.54 -0.67 0.63
N THR A 86 2.51 -2.01 0.70
CA THR A 86 2.82 -2.90 -0.42
C THR A 86 1.87 -2.66 -1.60
N ALA A 87 0.57 -2.43 -1.34
CA ALA A 87 -0.37 -2.06 -2.39
C ALA A 87 0.02 -0.75 -3.09
N LEU A 88 0.46 0.27 -2.34
CA LEU A 88 0.90 1.53 -2.92
C LEU A 88 2.11 1.33 -3.84
N VAL A 89 3.09 0.54 -3.39
CA VAL A 89 4.29 0.21 -4.17
C VAL A 89 3.93 -0.55 -5.44
N ALA A 90 2.98 -1.49 -5.37
CA ALA A 90 2.49 -2.22 -6.54
C ALA A 90 1.80 -1.28 -7.54
N ILE A 91 0.98 -0.32 -7.08
CA ILE A 91 0.34 0.68 -7.96
C ILE A 91 1.39 1.54 -8.66
N GLU A 92 2.37 2.06 -7.93
CA GLU A 92 3.47 2.84 -8.53
C GLU A 92 4.28 2.02 -9.54
N SER A 93 4.44 0.72 -9.28
CA SER A 93 5.14 -0.19 -10.19
C SER A 93 4.38 -0.39 -11.51
N LEU A 94 3.05 -0.22 -11.52
CA LEU A 94 2.24 -0.20 -12.73
C LEU A 94 2.36 1.12 -13.52
N GLY A 95 3.17 2.07 -13.04
CA GLY A 95 3.32 3.40 -13.62
C GLY A 95 2.16 4.35 -13.31
N LEU A 96 1.38 4.07 -12.27
CA LEU A 96 0.26 4.89 -11.82
C LEU A 96 0.63 5.64 -10.54
N ASP A 97 0.11 6.85 -10.37
CA ASP A 97 0.28 7.60 -9.11
C ASP A 97 -0.60 6.97 -8.00
N ALA A 98 0.04 6.38 -6.98
CA ALA A 98 -0.67 5.63 -5.95
C ALA A 98 -1.60 6.50 -5.11
N ARG A 99 -1.24 7.76 -4.90
CA ARG A 99 -2.08 8.72 -4.17
C ARG A 99 -3.39 8.97 -4.90
N THR A 100 -3.31 9.32 -6.18
CA THR A 100 -4.48 9.54 -7.04
C THR A 100 -5.38 8.30 -7.10
N VAL A 101 -4.80 7.11 -7.22
CA VAL A 101 -5.57 5.86 -7.27
C VAL A 101 -6.29 5.58 -5.93
N LEU A 102 -5.60 5.81 -4.80
CA LEU A 102 -6.19 5.59 -3.48
C LEU A 102 -7.26 6.64 -3.14
N ASP A 103 -7.01 7.92 -3.45
CA ASP A 103 -7.98 9.00 -3.27
C ASP A 103 -9.25 8.71 -4.07
N GLY A 104 -9.11 8.29 -5.33
CA GLY A 104 -10.25 7.87 -6.15
C GLY A 104 -10.99 6.63 -5.62
N CYS A 105 -10.33 5.75 -4.87
CA CYS A 105 -10.99 4.65 -4.16
C CYS A 105 -11.81 5.18 -2.98
N ALA A 106 -11.22 6.07 -2.18
CA ALA A 106 -11.88 6.69 -1.03
C ALA A 106 -13.12 7.50 -1.47
N ASP A 107 -13.02 8.28 -2.55
CA ASP A 107 -14.14 9.05 -3.10
C ASP A 107 -15.32 8.16 -3.53
N LYS A 108 -15.02 7.03 -4.19
CA LYS A 108 -16.04 6.05 -4.58
C LYS A 108 -16.74 5.46 -3.36
N VAL A 109 -16.01 5.19 -2.28
CA VAL A 109 -16.60 4.67 -1.04
C VAL A 109 -17.42 5.77 -0.36
N HIS A 110 -16.88 6.99 -0.25
CA HIS A 110 -17.57 8.15 0.33
C HIS A 110 -18.92 8.41 -0.36
N ALA A 111 -18.95 8.40 -1.70
CA ALA A 111 -20.17 8.57 -2.47
C ALA A 111 -21.23 7.47 -2.22
N ARG A 112 -20.82 6.27 -1.77
CA ARG A 112 -21.74 5.18 -1.42
C ARG A 112 -22.31 5.30 -0.01
N ILE A 113 -21.59 5.93 0.92
CA ILE A 113 -21.97 6.05 2.33
C ILE A 113 -22.60 7.40 2.68
N ALA A 114 -22.36 8.44 1.88
CA ALA A 114 -23.10 9.70 1.98
C ALA A 114 -24.58 9.41 1.65
N PRO A 115 -25.54 9.76 2.53
CA PRO A 115 -26.95 9.53 2.25
C PRO A 115 -27.30 10.22 0.94
N ALA A 116 -28.02 9.52 0.05
CA ALA A 116 -28.72 10.18 -1.04
C ALA A 116 -29.68 11.18 -0.37
N ASP A 117 -29.37 12.47 -0.44
CA ASP A 117 -30.28 13.54 -0.07
C ASP A 117 -31.55 13.36 -0.90
N ARG A 118 -32.50 12.63 -0.34
CA ARG A 118 -33.82 12.41 -0.89
C ARG A 118 -34.80 13.04 0.07
N LEU A 119 -34.94 14.35 -0.06
CA LEU A 119 -36.20 15.02 0.22
C LEU A 119 -37.05 14.93 -1.06
N PRO A 120 -38.17 14.19 -1.07
CA PRO A 120 -39.29 14.53 -1.93
C PRO A 120 -40.13 15.60 -1.24
N SER A 121 -40.54 16.58 -2.05
CA SER A 121 -41.51 17.65 -1.80
C SER A 121 -42.82 17.17 -1.17
#